data_AF-A0A9D9LKH6-F1
#
_entry.id   AF-A0A9D9LKH6-F1
#
_cell.length_a   1.000
_cell.length_b   1.000
_cell.length_c   1.000
_cell.angle_alpha   90.00
_cell.angle_beta   90.00
_cell.angle_gamma   90.00
#
_symmetry.space_group_name_H-M   'P 1'
#
loop_
_entity.id
_entity.type
_entity.pdbx_description
1 polymer ?
#
loop_
_entity_poly.entity_id
_entity_poly.type
_entity_poly.pdbx_seq_one_letter_code
_entity_poly.pdbx_strand_id
1 'polypeptide(L)'
;MTFQGYRRPDGKVGIRNHVLILPTSVCAAQVASDIARRVRGCVAACHAYGCCQVGADARLTFRTLLNTGANANVGGIVVVGLGCEGLEPLAMLQAVEGLGKP
;
A
#
# COMPACT_ATOMS: atom_id res chain seq x y z
N MET A 1 -10.19 26.96 -13.32
CA MET A 1 -8.75 26.66 -13.28
C MET A 1 -8.59 25.15 -13.49
N THR A 2 -7.68 24.71 -14.36
CA THR A 2 -7.45 23.29 -14.69
C THR A 2 -5.96 22.95 -14.53
N PHE A 3 -5.63 21.68 -14.29
CA PHE A 3 -4.25 21.19 -14.19
C PHE A 3 -4.12 19.79 -14.82
N GLN A 4 -2.90 19.42 -15.22
CA GLN A 4 -2.60 18.08 -15.73
C GLN A 4 -2.43 17.11 -14.56
N GLY A 5 -3.32 16.11 -14.47
CA GLY A 5 -3.31 15.10 -13.40
C GLY A 5 -3.65 13.71 -13.90
N TYR A 6 -3.39 12.71 -13.05
CA TYR A 6 -3.67 11.31 -13.34
C TYR A 6 -5.06 10.93 -12.86
N ARG A 7 -6.00 10.74 -13.78
CA ARG A 7 -7.37 10.29 -13.47
C ARG A 7 -7.37 8.82 -13.03
N ARG A 8 -8.24 8.48 -12.08
CA ARG A 8 -8.45 7.13 -11.55
C ARG A 8 -9.86 6.63 -11.87
N PRO A 9 -10.10 5.31 -11.88
CA PRO A 9 -11.42 4.74 -12.11
C PRO A 9 -12.49 5.21 -11.10
N ASP A 10 -12.07 5.54 -9.87
CA ASP A 10 -12.95 6.08 -8.81
C ASP A 10 -13.28 7.58 -8.97
N GLY A 11 -12.85 8.21 -10.07
CA GLY A 11 -13.08 9.62 -10.36
C GLY A 11 -12.12 10.59 -9.67
N LYS A 12 -11.27 10.13 -8.75
CA LYS A 12 -10.25 10.98 -8.12
C LYS A 12 -9.10 11.27 -9.08
N VAL A 13 -8.33 12.31 -8.77
CA VAL A 13 -7.20 12.77 -9.59
C VAL A 13 -5.95 12.91 -8.74
N GLY A 14 -4.88 12.22 -9.12
CA GLY A 14 -3.56 12.33 -8.50
C GLY A 14 -2.69 13.38 -9.20
N ILE A 15 -1.84 14.06 -8.45
CA ILE A 15 -0.78 14.96 -8.96
C ILE A 15 0.53 14.20 -9.22
N ARG A 16 0.62 12.93 -8.81
CA ARG A 16 1.74 12.02 -9.05
C ARG A 16 1.21 10.63 -9.47
N ASN A 17 2.09 9.79 -10.02
CA ASN A 17 1.74 8.43 -10.44
C ASN A 17 2.76 7.42 -9.91
N HIS A 18 2.58 7.04 -8.64
CA HIS A 18 3.47 6.11 -7.96
C HIS A 18 2.96 4.67 -8.01
N VAL A 19 3.90 3.73 -7.99
CA VAL A 19 3.62 2.35 -7.60
C VAL A 19 3.88 2.23 -6.09
N LEU A 20 2.87 1.82 -5.34
CA LEU A 20 2.98 1.65 -3.90
C LEU A 20 3.50 0.24 -3.59
N ILE A 21 4.64 0.15 -2.93
CA ILE A 21 5.15 -1.10 -2.36
C ILE A 21 4.63 -1.18 -0.93
N LEU A 22 3.68 -2.10 -0.69
CA LEU A 22 2.93 -2.22 0.54
C LEU A 22 3.41 -3.44 1.35
N PRO A 23 4.29 -3.26 2.34
CA PRO A 23 4.67 -4.35 3.25
C PRO A 23 3.50 -4.67 4.20
N THR A 24 3.21 -5.96 4.40
CA THR A 24 2.20 -6.43 5.36
C THR A 24 2.75 -6.64 6.77
N SER A 25 4.07 -6.45 6.97
CA SER A 25 4.72 -6.48 8.27
C SER A 25 5.98 -5.63 8.32
N VAL A 26 6.43 -5.34 9.55
CA VAL A 26 7.73 -4.71 9.80
C VAL A 26 8.90 -5.52 9.21
N CYS A 27 8.81 -6.85 9.18
CA CYS A 27 9.85 -7.70 8.58
C CYS A 27 9.96 -7.49 7.06
N ALA A 28 8.84 -7.25 6.37
CA ALA A 28 8.79 -6.95 4.95
C ALA A 28 9.21 -5.51 4.61
N ALA A 29 9.30 -4.61 5.60
CA ALA A 29 9.56 -3.19 5.39
C ALA A 29 10.92 -2.92 4.73
N GLN A 30 11.96 -3.69 5.07
CA GLN A 30 13.28 -3.55 4.46
C GLN A 30 13.23 -3.88 2.97
N VAL A 31 12.59 -5.00 2.61
CA VAL A 31 12.42 -5.42 1.21
C VAL A 31 11.62 -4.38 0.43
N ALA A 32 10.51 -3.89 1.00
CA ALA A 32 9.68 -2.86 0.37
C ALA A 32 10.46 -1.55 0.12
N SER A 33 11.22 -1.10 1.12
CA SER A 33 12.06 0.11 1.02
C SER A 33 13.17 -0.05 -0.01
N ASP A 34 13.75 -1.24 -0.09
CA ASP A 34 14.79 -1.59 -1.04
C ASP A 34 14.29 -1.60 -2.49
N ILE A 35 13.06 -2.07 -2.73
CA ILE A 35 12.39 -1.97 -4.04
C ILE A 35 12.15 -0.49 -4.38
N ALA A 36 11.58 0.28 -3.45
CA ALA A 36 11.29 1.70 -3.67
C ALA A 36 12.54 2.53 -3.97
N ARG A 37 13.69 2.19 -3.37
CA ARG A 37 14.98 2.85 -3.65
C ARG A 37 15.56 2.50 -5.02
N ARG A 38 15.34 1.28 -5.51
CA ARG A 38 15.94 0.78 -6.77
C ARG A 38 15.07 1.02 -7.99
N VAL A 39 13.75 1.06 -7.84
CA VAL A 39 12.80 1.21 -8.94
C VAL A 39 12.20 2.62 -8.92
N ARG A 40 12.51 3.42 -9.95
CA ARG A 40 12.02 4.79 -10.07
C ARG A 40 10.48 4.81 -10.12
N GLY A 41 9.87 5.71 -9.37
CA GLY A 41 8.42 5.87 -9.31
C GLY A 41 7.75 5.00 -8.24
N CYS A 42 8.48 4.06 -7.64
CA CYS A 42 7.99 3.29 -6.51
C CYS A 42 8.14 4.06 -5.18
N VAL A 43 7.17 3.88 -4.28
CA VAL A 43 7.22 4.41 -2.91
C VAL A 43 6.81 3.31 -1.94
N ALA A 44 7.43 3.25 -0.76
CA ALA A 44 7.10 2.27 0.25
C ALA A 44 6.28 2.90 1.40
N ALA A 45 5.23 2.22 1.84
CA ALA A 45 4.46 2.60 3.03
C ALA A 45 4.74 1.64 4.18
N CYS A 46 5.87 1.85 4.85
CA CYS A 46 6.28 0.99 5.97
C CYS A 46 5.57 1.40 7.26
N HIS A 47 5.21 0.41 8.08
CA HIS A 47 4.71 0.61 9.45
C HIS A 47 5.63 -0.09 10.45
N ALA A 48 5.68 0.38 11.69
CA ALA A 48 6.58 -0.11 12.74
C ALA A 48 6.01 -1.29 13.56
N TYR A 49 4.85 -1.82 13.17
CA TYR A 49 4.13 -2.81 13.96
C TYR A 49 4.43 -4.24 13.51
N GLY A 50 4.66 -5.11 14.50
CA GLY A 50 4.91 -6.53 14.29
C GLY A 50 3.63 -7.37 14.28
N CYS A 51 3.81 -8.68 14.30
CA CYS A 51 2.72 -9.66 14.11
C CYS A 51 1.74 -9.74 15.29
N CYS A 52 2.04 -9.11 16.42
CA CYS A 52 1.26 -9.22 17.67
C CYS A 52 0.11 -8.21 17.77
N GLN A 53 -0.23 -7.50 16.70
CA GLN A 53 -1.41 -6.63 16.70
C GLN A 53 -2.68 -7.47 16.79
N VAL A 54 -3.64 -7.04 17.63
CA VAL A 54 -4.91 -7.74 17.82
C VAL A 54 -6.08 -6.77 17.84
N GLY A 55 -7.26 -7.28 17.51
CA GLY A 55 -8.52 -6.54 17.65
C GLY A 55 -8.48 -5.16 16.97
N ALA A 56 -8.68 -4.10 17.75
CA ALA A 56 -8.77 -2.74 17.24
C ALA A 56 -7.45 -2.23 16.65
N ASP A 57 -6.31 -2.68 17.19
CA ASP A 57 -4.98 -2.27 16.74
C ASP A 57 -4.66 -2.82 15.34
N ALA A 58 -4.88 -4.13 15.14
CA ALA A 58 -4.73 -4.77 13.83
C ALA A 58 -5.65 -4.14 12.77
N ARG A 59 -6.92 -3.86 13.14
CA ARG A 59 -7.89 -3.19 12.24
C ARG A 59 -7.46 -1.77 11.88
N LEU A 60 -6.85 -1.04 12.81
CA LEU A 60 -6.36 0.31 12.54
C LEU A 60 -5.20 0.29 11.54
N THR A 61 -4.23 -0.59 11.73
CA THR A 61 -3.12 -0.76 10.78
C THR A 61 -3.64 -1.17 9.41
N PHE A 62 -4.50 -2.18 9.35
CA PHE A 62 -5.09 -2.66 8.10
C PHE A 62 -5.80 -1.53 7.35
N ARG A 63 -6.67 -0.78 8.03
CA ARG A 63 -7.40 0.35 7.43
C ARG A 63 -6.45 1.44 6.95
N THR A 64 -5.38 1.70 7.69
CA THR A 64 -4.38 2.72 7.34
C THR A 64 -3.63 2.32 6.07
N LEU A 65 -3.18 1.07 5.97
CA LEU A 65 -2.50 0.53 4.80
C LEU A 65 -3.41 0.54 3.56
N LEU A 66 -4.66 0.07 3.71
CA LEU A 66 -5.66 0.08 2.64
C LEU A 66 -5.93 1.51 2.13
N ASN A 67 -6.12 2.48 3.05
CA ASN A 67 -6.35 3.87 2.68
C ASN A 67 -5.12 4.53 2.05
N THR A 68 -3.91 4.07 2.40
CA THR A 68 -2.68 4.48 1.72
C THR A 68 -2.69 4.02 0.27
N GLY A 69 -3.10 2.77 0.02
CA GLY A 69 -3.38 2.25 -1.32
C GLY A 69 -4.46 3.03 -2.07
N ALA A 70 -5.49 3.52 -1.37
CA ALA A 70 -6.58 4.29 -1.97
C ALA A 70 -6.18 5.72 -2.41
N ASN A 71 -5.01 6.23 -2.03
CA ASN A 71 -4.55 7.57 -2.40
C ASN A 71 -4.50 7.76 -3.93
N ALA A 72 -5.02 8.88 -4.46
CA ALA A 72 -5.07 9.13 -5.91
C ALA A 72 -3.67 9.22 -6.57
N ASN A 73 -2.62 9.55 -5.81
CA ASN A 73 -1.24 9.53 -6.30
C ASN A 73 -0.68 8.11 -6.50
N VAL A 74 -1.36 7.08 -5.98
CA VAL A 74 -1.03 5.67 -6.21
C VAL A 74 -1.77 5.21 -7.47
N GLY A 75 -0.99 4.82 -8.47
CA GLY A 75 -1.46 4.28 -9.75
C GLY A 75 -1.43 2.76 -9.81
N GLY A 76 -0.67 2.10 -8.94
CA GLY A 76 -0.64 0.64 -8.79
C GLY A 76 -0.06 0.22 -7.45
N ILE A 77 -0.28 -1.03 -7.04
CA ILE A 77 0.05 -1.55 -5.71
C ILE A 77 0.74 -2.92 -5.82
N VAL A 78 1.87 -3.07 -5.14
CA VAL A 78 2.56 -4.35 -4.96
C VAL A 78 2.56 -4.70 -3.48
N VAL A 79 1.87 -5.79 -3.12
CA VAL A 79 1.84 -6.29 -1.75
C VAL A 79 3.06 -7.18 -1.51
N VAL A 80 3.79 -6.94 -0.41
CA VAL A 80 4.99 -7.71 -0.03
C VAL A 80 4.73 -8.42 1.29
N GLY A 81 4.73 -9.74 1.25
CA GLY A 81 4.64 -10.62 2.41
C GLY A 81 5.80 -11.63 2.45
N LEU A 82 6.17 -12.02 3.67
CA LEU A 82 7.19 -13.01 4.03
C LEU A 82 6.58 -14.27 4.69
N GLY A 83 5.32 -14.22 5.14
CA GLY A 83 4.51 -15.38 5.52
C GLY A 83 4.19 -15.53 7.01
N CYS A 84 4.84 -14.78 7.91
CA CYS A 84 4.58 -14.84 9.36
C CYS A 84 3.75 -13.65 9.87
N GLU A 85 3.00 -12.98 9.00
CA GLU A 85 2.31 -11.74 9.34
C GLU A 85 1.01 -11.95 10.13
N GLY A 86 0.76 -11.07 11.10
CA GLY A 86 -0.57 -10.97 11.73
C GLY A 86 -1.61 -10.34 10.80
N LEU A 87 -1.15 -9.58 9.81
CA LEU A 87 -1.96 -9.07 8.70
C LEU A 87 -1.68 -9.93 7.47
N GLU A 88 -2.61 -10.84 7.19
CA GLU A 88 -2.42 -11.82 6.13
C GLU A 88 -2.23 -11.14 4.76
N PRO A 89 -1.14 -11.43 4.02
CA PRO A 89 -0.86 -10.79 2.73
C PRO A 89 -1.97 -10.97 1.69
N LEU A 90 -2.59 -12.15 1.65
CA LEU A 90 -3.68 -12.44 0.71
C LEU A 90 -4.95 -11.65 1.03
N ALA A 91 -5.29 -11.50 2.31
CA ALA A 91 -6.41 -10.65 2.73
C ALA A 91 -6.17 -9.17 2.36
N MET A 92 -4.92 -8.70 2.48
CA MET A 92 -4.56 -7.36 2.02
C MET A 92 -4.65 -7.22 0.51
N LEU A 93 -4.18 -8.21 -0.25
CA LEU A 93 -4.27 -8.24 -1.70
C LEU A 93 -5.73 -8.12 -2.17
N GLN A 94 -6.62 -8.95 -1.63
CA GLN A 94 -8.06 -8.92 -1.92
C GLN A 94 -8.68 -7.55 -1.60
N ALA A 95 -8.27 -6.94 -0.49
CA ALA A 95 -8.78 -5.63 -0.10
C ALA A 95 -8.34 -4.51 -1.06
N VAL A 96 -7.09 -4.56 -1.54
CA VAL A 96 -6.59 -3.57 -2.51
C VAL A 96 -7.09 -3.79 -3.93
N GLU A 97 -7.43 -5.02 -4.33
CA GLU A 97 -8.10 -5.32 -5.61
C GLU A 97 -9.41 -4.53 -5.74
N GLY A 98 -10.16 -4.38 -4.63
CA GLY A 98 -11.37 -3.57 -4.58
C GLY A 98 -11.16 -2.07 -4.90
N LEU A 99 -9.91 -1.59 -4.93
CA LEU A 99 -9.58 -0.21 -5.31
C LEU A 99 -9.48 -0.01 -6.84
N GLY A 100 -9.51 -1.09 -7.63
CA GLY A 100 -9.42 -1.02 -9.09
C GLY A 100 -8.07 -0.50 -9.60
N LYS A 101 -7.00 -0.71 -8.82
CA LYS A 101 -5.63 -0.34 -9.17
C LYS A 101 -4.84 -1.61 -9.50
N PRO A 102 -4.06 -1.62 -10.58
CA PRO A 102 -3.21 -2.75 -10.94
C PRO A 102 -2.10 -2.99 -9.92
#